data_AF-A0A7S2PL25-F1
#
_entry.id   AF-A0A7S2PL25-F1
#
_cell.length_a   1.000
_cell.length_b   1.000
_cell.length_c   1.000
_cell.angle_alpha   90.00
_cell.angle_beta   90.00
_cell.angle_gamma   90.00
#
_symmetry.space_group_name_H-M   'P 1'
#
loop_
_entity.id
_entity.type
_entity.pdbx_description
1 polymer ?
#
loop_
_entity_poly.entity_id
_entity_poly.type
_entity_poly.pdbx_seq_one_letter_code
_entity_poly.pdbx_strand_id
1 'polypeptide(L)'
;MIKNIFKRSNGRNSGSGGLSDAATDDQPPRPLRRNSNKSSVQRSDSSKIRQNIQNNVSTAKDYKRNGQFDLAYDCLKKALSDAQVFYGDDVHKKVTEIRELMGDYYSNDERHPEALEIYTSLLQLTQEGT
;
A
#
# COMPACT_ATOMS: atom_id res chain seq x y z
N MET A 1 35.02 -31.35 3.46
CA MET A 1 34.30 -31.96 4.59
C MET A 1 32.84 -32.20 4.21
N ILE A 2 32.49 -33.48 4.16
CA ILE A 2 31.18 -34.16 4.30
C ILE A 2 29.95 -33.58 3.55
N LYS A 3 29.66 -34.21 2.41
CA LYS A 3 28.31 -34.30 1.81
C LYS A 3 27.52 -35.34 2.62
N ASN A 4 26.45 -34.93 3.31
CA ASN A 4 25.54 -35.88 3.96
C ASN A 4 24.33 -36.18 3.09
N ILE A 5 24.44 -37.32 2.40
CA ILE A 5 23.38 -38.08 1.75
C ILE A 5 22.77 -38.98 2.83
N PHE A 6 21.45 -38.94 3.07
CA PHE A 6 20.78 -40.12 3.63
C PHE A 6 19.29 -40.28 3.25
N LYS A 7 19.11 -41.21 2.31
CA LYS A 7 18.11 -42.29 2.20
C LYS A 7 16.68 -42.08 2.73
N ARG A 8 15.79 -42.05 1.72
CA ARG A 8 14.46 -42.69 1.64
C ARG A 8 14.43 -44.06 2.36
N SER A 9 13.46 -44.29 3.24
CA SER A 9 13.03 -45.63 3.65
C SER A 9 11.52 -45.73 3.59
N ASN A 10 11.03 -46.51 2.62
CA ASN A 10 9.64 -46.96 2.54
C ASN A 10 9.35 -47.89 3.75
N GLY A 11 8.49 -47.43 4.64
CA GLY A 11 7.87 -48.25 5.68
C GLY A 11 6.79 -49.14 5.08
N ARG A 12 6.85 -50.42 5.43
CA ARG A 12 6.12 -51.55 4.84
C ARG A 12 4.63 -51.52 5.19
N ASN A 13 3.81 -51.82 4.19
CA ASN A 13 2.42 -52.25 4.32
C ASN A 13 2.39 -53.70 4.84
N SER A 14 1.71 -53.93 5.97
CA SER A 14 1.35 -55.27 6.45
C SER A 14 -0.09 -55.20 6.91
N GLY A 15 -0.99 -55.84 6.16
CA GLY A 15 -2.41 -55.91 6.50
C GLY A 15 -2.68 -56.81 7.71
N SER A 16 -3.74 -56.48 8.42
CA SER A 16 -4.50 -57.40 9.26
C SER A 16 -5.96 -56.98 9.22
N GLY A 17 -6.83 -57.96 8.97
CA GLY A 17 -8.21 -57.78 8.53
C GLY A 17 -9.19 -57.21 9.54
N GLY A 18 -10.41 -57.06 9.06
CA GLY A 18 -11.57 -56.63 9.83
C GLY A 18 -12.73 -56.32 8.88
N LEU A 19 -13.49 -57.35 8.54
CA LEU A 19 -14.84 -57.20 8.00
C LEU A 19 -15.74 -56.73 9.15
N SER A 20 -16.28 -55.51 9.04
CA SER A 20 -17.53 -55.14 9.70
C SER A 20 -18.11 -53.88 9.08
N ASP A 21 -19.39 -53.97 8.74
CA ASP A 21 -20.25 -52.99 8.12
C ASP A 21 -20.20 -51.59 8.76
N ALA A 22 -20.10 -50.54 7.96
CA ALA A 22 -20.55 -49.20 8.33
C ALA A 22 -20.60 -48.26 7.11
N ALA A 23 -21.83 -47.85 6.77
CA ALA A 23 -22.24 -46.59 6.15
C ALA A 23 -21.27 -45.88 5.17
N THR A 24 -21.69 -45.80 3.91
CA THR A 24 -21.34 -44.71 2.98
C THR A 24 -21.69 -43.36 3.60
N ASP A 25 -20.74 -42.74 4.31
CA ASP A 25 -20.77 -41.34 4.68
C ASP A 25 -20.13 -40.54 3.53
N ASP A 26 -20.96 -40.13 2.58
CA ASP A 26 -20.63 -39.19 1.50
C ASP A 26 -20.53 -37.77 2.09
N GLN A 27 -19.54 -37.54 2.96
CA GLN A 27 -19.21 -36.21 3.44
C GLN A 27 -18.45 -35.47 2.31
N PRO A 28 -19.01 -34.38 1.76
CA PRO A 28 -18.27 -33.57 0.80
C PRO A 28 -17.00 -33.01 1.47
N PRO A 29 -15.89 -32.86 0.73
CA PRO A 29 -14.64 -32.34 1.29
C PRO A 29 -14.90 -30.97 1.94
N ARG A 30 -14.52 -30.83 3.21
CA ARG A 30 -14.61 -29.54 3.92
C ARG A 30 -13.89 -28.47 3.08
N PRO A 31 -14.53 -27.34 2.77
CA PRO A 31 -13.88 -26.30 2.00
C PRO A 31 -12.62 -25.84 2.72
N LEU A 32 -11.51 -25.79 1.99
CA LEU A 32 -10.23 -25.27 2.50
C LEU A 32 -10.49 -23.88 3.09
N ARG A 33 -10.37 -23.78 4.41
CA ARG A 33 -10.52 -22.53 5.17
C ARG A 33 -9.56 -21.51 4.57
N ARG A 34 -10.08 -20.55 3.80
CA ARG A 34 -9.30 -19.44 3.22
C ARG A 34 -8.49 -18.81 4.35
N ASN A 35 -7.17 -18.87 4.23
CA ASN A 35 -6.23 -18.31 5.19
C ASN A 35 -6.51 -16.82 5.36
N SER A 36 -7.16 -16.46 6.48
CA SER A 36 -7.58 -15.12 6.88
C SER A 36 -6.39 -14.18 7.14
N ASN A 37 -5.15 -14.66 7.08
CA ASN A 37 -3.96 -13.89 7.37
C ASN A 37 -3.55 -12.93 6.25
N LYS A 38 -3.99 -13.14 5.00
CA LYS A 38 -3.72 -12.15 3.92
C LYS A 38 -4.51 -10.84 4.13
N SER A 39 -5.73 -10.93 4.64
CA SER A 39 -6.65 -9.79 4.78
C SER A 39 -6.30 -8.88 5.97
N SER A 40 -5.78 -9.44 7.06
CA SER A 40 -5.37 -8.68 8.25
C SER A 40 -4.05 -7.94 8.03
N VAL A 41 -3.09 -8.56 7.33
CA VAL A 41 -1.80 -7.94 7.00
C VAL A 41 -1.99 -6.76 6.04
N GLN A 42 -2.76 -6.94 4.95
CA GLN A 42 -3.04 -5.86 3.99
C GLN A 42 -3.78 -4.65 4.59
N ARG A 43 -4.67 -4.87 5.57
CA ARG A 43 -5.34 -3.78 6.30
C ARG A 43 -4.37 -2.95 7.12
N SER A 44 -3.40 -3.60 7.76
CA SER A 44 -2.38 -2.93 8.56
C SER A 44 -1.45 -2.07 7.69
N ASP A 45 -1.06 -2.56 6.51
CA ASP A 45 -0.15 -1.83 5.62
C ASP A 45 -0.85 -0.66 4.91
N SER A 46 -2.11 -0.83 4.51
CA SER A 46 -2.95 0.25 3.97
C SER A 46 -3.19 1.37 5.00
N SER A 47 -3.36 1.01 6.27
CA SER A 47 -3.50 1.99 7.35
C SER A 47 -2.21 2.76 7.59
N LYS A 48 -1.05 2.10 7.49
CA LYS A 48 0.26 2.75 7.64
C LYS A 48 0.54 3.73 6.51
N ILE A 49 0.23 3.39 5.25
CA ILE A 49 0.46 4.30 4.12
C ILE A 49 -0.35 5.59 4.29
N ARG A 50 -1.65 5.48 4.63
CA ARG A 50 -2.47 6.67 4.92
C ARG A 50 -1.91 7.52 6.06
N GLN A 51 -1.42 6.88 7.12
CA GLN A 51 -0.79 7.58 8.23
C GLN A 51 0.50 8.29 7.80
N ASN A 52 1.32 7.65 6.96
CA ASN A 52 2.56 8.25 6.43
C ASN A 52 2.27 9.47 5.57
N ILE A 53 1.28 9.41 4.68
CA ILE A 53 0.82 10.54 3.89
C ILE A 53 0.45 11.71 4.82
N GLN A 54 -0.37 11.45 5.84
CA GLN A 54 -0.81 12.47 6.78
C GLN A 54 0.34 13.06 7.61
N ASN A 55 1.26 12.21 8.06
CA ASN A 55 2.44 12.63 8.82
C ASN A 55 3.32 13.54 7.98
N ASN A 56 3.65 13.13 6.75
CA ASN A 56 4.47 13.93 5.83
C ASN A 56 3.81 15.28 5.52
N VAL A 57 2.50 15.33 5.27
CA VAL A 57 1.77 16.60 5.06
C VAL A 57 1.81 17.48 6.31
N SER A 58 1.66 16.90 7.51
CA SER A 58 1.75 17.67 8.77
C SER A 58 3.16 18.24 8.97
N THR A 59 4.19 17.41 8.81
CA THR A 59 5.58 17.82 8.94
C THR A 59 5.94 18.89 7.90
N ALA A 60 5.43 18.78 6.67
CA ALA A 60 5.62 19.81 5.65
C ALA A 60 5.02 21.17 6.07
N LYS A 61 3.84 21.18 6.72
CA LYS A 61 3.23 22.41 7.26
C LYS A 61 4.09 23.05 8.34
N ASP A 62 4.69 22.24 9.21
CA ASP A 62 5.59 22.74 10.25
C ASP A 62 6.88 23.32 9.66
N TYR A 63 7.48 22.64 8.67
CA TYR A 63 8.65 23.17 7.95
C TYR A 63 8.33 24.48 7.22
N LYS A 64 7.17 24.57 6.55
CA LYS A 64 6.72 25.80 5.90
C LYS A 64 6.56 26.95 6.88
N ARG A 65 6.01 26.70 8.08
CA ARG A 65 5.87 27.71 9.14
C ARG A 65 7.23 28.23 9.61
N ASN A 66 8.26 27.39 9.55
CA ASN A 66 9.63 27.76 9.90
C ASN A 66 10.43 28.35 8.73
N GLY A 67 9.81 28.56 7.56
CA GLY A 67 10.48 29.05 6.35
C GLY A 67 11.41 28.02 5.68
N GLN A 68 11.32 26.75 6.07
CA GLN A 68 12.16 25.66 5.55
C GLN A 68 11.47 25.00 4.34
N PHE A 69 11.33 25.75 3.25
CA PHE A 69 10.54 25.34 2.09
C PHE A 69 11.08 24.07 1.42
N ASP A 70 12.40 23.92 1.25
CA ASP A 70 13.01 22.70 0.67
C ASP A 70 12.63 21.42 1.43
N LEU A 71 12.72 21.44 2.76
CA LEU A 71 12.32 20.31 3.61
C LEU A 71 10.81 20.05 3.53
N ALA A 72 10.01 21.11 3.43
CA ALA A 72 8.58 21.00 3.25
C ALA A 72 8.24 20.30 1.91
N TYR A 73 8.91 20.65 0.82
CA TYR A 73 8.72 19.99 -0.47
C TYR A 73 9.13 18.52 -0.44
N ASP A 74 10.25 18.18 0.19
CA ASP A 74 10.67 16.78 0.29
C ASP A 74 9.65 15.92 1.03
N CYS A 75 9.02 16.47 2.07
CA CYS A 75 7.90 15.84 2.73
C CYS A 75 6.67 15.71 1.80
N LEU A 76 6.30 16.77 1.07
CA LEU A 76 5.17 16.72 0.15
C LEU A 76 5.39 15.75 -1.01
N LYS A 77 6.61 15.64 -1.56
CA LYS A 77 6.96 14.66 -2.60
C LYS A 77 6.77 13.22 -2.12
N LYS A 78 7.20 12.91 -0.89
CA LYS A 78 6.96 11.60 -0.27
C LYS A 78 5.47 11.33 -0.09
N ALA A 79 4.74 12.31 0.43
CA ALA A 79 3.29 12.20 0.60
C ALA A 79 2.57 11.98 -0.73
N LEU A 80 2.98 12.69 -1.78
CA LEU A 80 2.41 12.58 -3.13
C LEU A 80 2.65 11.19 -3.71
N SER A 81 3.88 10.69 -3.64
CA SER A 81 4.23 9.35 -4.12
C SER A 81 3.42 8.26 -3.41
N ASP A 82 3.31 8.35 -2.07
CA ASP A 82 2.50 7.41 -1.29
C ASP A 82 1.00 7.53 -1.63
N ALA A 83 0.51 8.76 -1.86
CA ALA A 83 -0.88 9.03 -2.21
C ALA A 83 -1.25 8.49 -3.59
N GLN A 84 -0.39 8.65 -4.59
CA GLN A 84 -0.59 8.10 -5.93
C GLN A 84 -0.62 6.56 -5.90
N VAL A 85 0.28 5.94 -5.14
CA VAL A 85 0.28 4.47 -4.98
C VAL A 85 -0.98 3.97 -4.26
N PHE A 86 -1.45 4.72 -3.26
CA PHE A 86 -2.55 4.29 -2.39
C PHE A 86 -3.94 4.59 -2.96
N TYR A 87 -4.15 5.80 -3.47
CA TYR A 87 -5.43 6.26 -4.00
C TYR A 87 -5.55 6.05 -5.52
N GLY A 88 -4.44 5.80 -6.20
CA GLY A 88 -4.38 5.63 -7.64
C GLY A 88 -4.37 6.98 -8.34
N ASP A 89 -5.49 7.29 -8.98
CA ASP A 89 -5.65 8.38 -9.94
C ASP A 89 -5.13 9.74 -9.44
N ASP A 90 -4.51 10.49 -10.34
CA ASP A 90 -4.02 11.84 -10.10
C ASP A 90 -5.16 12.85 -9.84
N VAL A 91 -6.38 12.51 -10.24
CA VAL A 91 -7.60 13.28 -9.99
C VAL A 91 -8.24 12.92 -8.63
N HIS A 92 -7.70 11.94 -7.90
CA HIS A 92 -8.21 11.63 -6.57
C HIS A 92 -7.99 12.82 -5.63
N LYS A 93 -9.05 13.26 -4.94
CA LYS A 93 -9.08 14.46 -4.07
C LYS A 93 -7.84 14.62 -3.18
N LYS A 94 -7.33 13.55 -2.58
CA LYS A 94 -6.14 13.61 -1.71
C LYS A 94 -4.84 13.88 -2.47
N VAL A 95 -4.70 13.34 -3.68
CA VAL A 95 -3.56 13.59 -4.57
C VAL A 95 -3.58 15.05 -5.04
N THR A 96 -4.76 15.52 -5.46
CA THR A 96 -5.02 16.93 -5.83
C THR A 96 -4.67 17.88 -4.68
N GLU A 97 -5.15 17.62 -3.45
CA GLU A 97 -4.88 18.45 -2.26
C GLU A 97 -3.36 18.56 -1.97
N ILE A 98 -2.60 17.47 -2.13
CA ILE A 98 -1.15 17.49 -1.91
C ILE A 98 -0.46 18.34 -2.98
N ARG A 99 -0.88 18.25 -4.24
CA ARG A 99 -0.33 19.06 -5.34
C ARG A 99 -0.69 20.53 -5.17
N GLU A 100 -1.91 20.85 -4.75
CA GLU A 100 -2.32 22.23 -4.42
C GLU A 100 -1.42 22.80 -3.32
N LEU A 101 -1.16 22.03 -2.25
CA LEU A 101 -0.23 22.46 -1.20
C LEU A 101 1.19 22.71 -1.73
N MET A 102 1.67 21.91 -2.68
CA MET A 102 2.96 22.16 -3.32
C MET A 102 2.96 23.49 -4.09
N GLY A 103 1.89 23.77 -4.84
CA GLY A 103 1.72 25.06 -5.54
C GLY A 103 1.66 26.24 -4.57
N ASP A 104 0.91 26.11 -3.48
CA ASP A 104 0.81 27.13 -2.43
C ASP A 104 2.19 27.40 -1.82
N TYR A 105 2.99 26.36 -1.60
CA TYR A 105 4.30 26.50 -0.99
C TYR A 105 5.25 27.18 -1.95
N TYR A 106 5.24 26.84 -3.24
CA TYR A 106 6.04 27.54 -4.25
C TYR A 106 5.66 29.01 -4.34
N SER A 107 4.37 29.33 -4.26
CA SER A 107 3.93 30.71 -4.21
C SER A 107 4.39 31.45 -2.95
N ASN A 108 4.45 30.78 -1.79
CA ASN A 108 4.93 31.35 -0.54
C ASN A 108 6.46 31.53 -0.50
N ASP A 109 7.20 30.73 -1.28
CA ASP A 109 8.64 30.76 -1.44
C ASP A 109 9.09 31.70 -2.59
N GLU A 110 8.17 32.54 -3.10
CA GLU A 110 8.38 33.46 -4.24
C GLU A 110 8.75 32.77 -5.58
N ARG A 111 8.56 31.45 -5.64
CA ARG A 111 8.82 30.59 -6.81
C ARG A 111 7.57 30.48 -7.69
N HIS A 112 7.14 31.63 -8.18
CA HIS A 112 5.90 31.76 -8.94
C HIS A 112 5.85 30.92 -10.24
N PRO A 113 6.93 30.76 -11.02
CA PRO A 113 6.92 29.90 -12.20
C PRO A 113 6.57 28.45 -11.87
N GLU A 114 7.18 27.89 -10.83
CA GLU A 114 6.92 26.51 -10.39
C GLU A 114 5.51 26.34 -9.82
N ALA A 115 5.02 27.32 -9.07
CA ALA A 115 3.63 27.34 -8.60
C ALA A 115 2.65 27.30 -9.78
N LEU A 116 2.90 28.12 -10.80
CA LEU A 116 2.06 28.23 -11.99
C LEU A 116 2.04 26.92 -12.79
N GLU A 117 3.19 26.25 -12.96
CA GLU A 117 3.25 24.93 -13.60
C GLU A 117 2.36 23.91 -12.87
N ILE A 118 2.42 23.88 -11.53
CA ILE A 118 1.58 23.00 -10.73
C ILE A 118 0.09 23.31 -10.92
N TYR A 119 -0.33 24.57 -10.76
CA TYR A 119 -1.75 24.91 -10.90
C TYR A 119 -2.26 24.70 -12.32
N THR A 120 -1.45 24.98 -13.34
CA THR A 120 -1.82 24.75 -14.74
C THR A 120 -2.04 23.26 -15.01
N SER A 121 -1.12 22.41 -14.54
CA SER A 121 -1.25 20.97 -14.68
C SER A 121 -2.46 20.40 -13.92
N LEU A 122 -2.77 20.93 -12.74
CA LEU A 122 -3.96 20.56 -11.96
C LEU A 122 -5.25 20.99 -12.65
N LEU A 123 -5.28 22.19 -13.22
CA LEU A 123 -6.43 22.69 -13.97
C LEU A 123 -6.72 21.81 -15.19
N GLN A 124 -5.69 21.43 -15.94
CA GLN A 124 -5.83 20.52 -17.08
C GLN A 124 -6.41 19.17 -16.64
N LEU A 125 -5.85 18.56 -15.59
CA LEU A 125 -6.33 17.28 -15.06
C LEU A 125 -7.79 17.32 -14.59
N THR A 126 -8.21 18.42 -13.97
CA THR A 126 -9.58 18.58 -13.48
C THR A 126 -10.57 18.94 -14.60
N GLN A 127 -10.12 19.57 -15.68
CA GLN A 127 -10.94 19.86 -16.86
C GLN A 127 -11.05 18.69 -17.84
N GLU A 128 -10.03 17.84 -17.93
CA GLU A 128 -10.04 16.65 -18.79
C GLU A 128 -10.74 15.45 -18.11
N GLY A 129 -10.84 15.44 -16.78
CA GLY A 129 -11.49 14.39 -16.00
C GLY A 129 -13.02 14.52 -15.84
N THR A 130 -13.66 15.49 -16.52
CA THR A 130 -15.12 15.69 -16.55
C THR A 130 -15.73 15.23 -17.86
#